data_AF-A0A7H2BCL2-F1
#
_entry.id   AF-A0A7H2BCL2-F1
#
_cell.length_a   1.000
_cell.length_b   1.000
_cell.length_c   1.000
_cell.angle_alpha   90.00
_cell.angle_beta   90.00
_cell.angle_gamma   90.00
#
_symmetry.space_group_name_H-M   'P 1'
#
loop_
_entity.id
_entity.type
_entity.pdbx_description
1 polymer ?
#
loop_
_entity_poly.entity_id
_entity_poly.type
_entity_poly.pdbx_seq_one_letter_code
_entity_poly.pdbx_strand_id
1 'polypeptide(L)'
;MKTTVSAPPVRAPRSRGIPMPLWLQGAVEFLVAALISFVAVFVLIGAISLTNGFNKEQDVASAAKLSGNIWLLMHGVPLNLNIPVNGIFDAIAGTVSLTPLGLTLLPLYLTFRAGRRLAQASYEGQFWQPIVAGLLVYIALTTAVSYVSDTSRVATSLWFSMLMPFGVALLGAILGGYYESRSLVRMIGVNAATVVSRFSQYSRWAGSYAWAVVRAAGVGAIAFMAGGALLAAGALFYNWNDVVSIYQSLHAGAVGDTALTLLQFGFVPNLLVYAMAWSSGAGFSLGEGTAVDLTRTDVGVLPALPMFGALPNPVEPWSFIACIIPILAGAVAGWWFFREGEDHFDEWVSLKIRIRPISWLISVLFLALITGLLGGLISVALGQFSRGSLGLGRLTAIGPDPLEFGLYAAGLLAVGVILGRALAPLIEPDNSPELERFAGQTRADRKAAKKAERQKARALREQQKKSGKDVNALESPVIDGEIVSGGSVSASSDALRRLFAEDQQKAEETASSVVAPAGDVQARDESEETSESPSTDEKPETADTVFDAEEQVSGTSKTAEETAEPVEEAPKKRAVIRRPKAKRKPSSHES
;
A
#
# COMPACT_ATOMS: atom_id res chain seq x y z
N MET A 1 -18.46 -0.55 -52.78
CA MET A 1 -17.67 0.42 -51.97
C MET A 1 -16.80 -0.36 -51.00
N LYS A 2 -15.48 -0.12 -51.00
CA LYS A 2 -14.55 -0.65 -49.98
C LYS A 2 -14.29 0.45 -48.96
N THR A 3 -14.64 0.24 -47.69
CA THR A 3 -14.36 1.18 -46.59
C THR A 3 -12.98 0.90 -45.99
N THR A 4 -11.98 1.71 -46.35
CA THR A 4 -10.66 1.67 -45.73
C THR A 4 -10.72 2.28 -44.33
N VAL A 5 -10.48 1.47 -43.31
CA VAL A 5 -10.33 1.95 -41.92
C VAL A 5 -8.95 2.59 -41.78
N SER A 6 -8.88 3.89 -41.50
CA SER A 6 -7.62 4.56 -41.22
C SER A 6 -7.06 4.13 -39.86
N ALA A 7 -5.77 3.80 -39.82
CA ALA A 7 -5.08 3.52 -38.56
C ALA A 7 -5.00 4.80 -37.69
N PRO A 8 -5.11 4.70 -36.36
CA PRO A 8 -4.94 5.84 -35.47
C PRO A 8 -3.50 6.38 -35.55
N PRO A 9 -3.29 7.71 -35.41
CA PRO A 9 -1.96 8.30 -35.53
C PRO A 9 -1.04 7.80 -34.40
N VAL A 10 0.13 7.30 -34.80
CA VAL A 10 1.21 6.94 -33.87
C VAL A 10 1.66 8.22 -33.17
N ARG A 11 1.52 8.29 -31.85
CA ARG A 11 2.07 9.40 -31.06
C ARG A 11 3.59 9.39 -31.20
N ALA A 12 4.16 10.50 -31.67
CA ALA A 12 5.60 10.69 -31.68
C ALA A 12 6.18 10.45 -30.27
N PRO A 13 7.36 9.81 -30.15
CA PRO A 13 8.01 9.67 -28.85
C PRO A 13 8.29 11.06 -28.29
N ARG A 14 7.85 11.31 -27.04
CA ARG A 14 8.27 12.50 -26.31
C ARG A 14 9.79 12.54 -26.27
N SER A 15 10.37 13.72 -26.51
CA SER A 15 11.81 13.93 -26.49
C SER A 15 12.41 13.30 -25.23
N ARG A 16 13.30 12.32 -25.44
CA ARG A 16 14.09 11.75 -24.34
C ARG A 16 15.02 12.85 -23.86
N GLY A 17 14.70 13.46 -22.72
CA GLY A 17 15.70 14.14 -21.92
C GLY A 17 16.83 13.17 -21.59
N ILE A 18 18.02 13.71 -21.29
CA ILE A 18 19.20 12.92 -20.91
C ILE A 18 18.78 11.96 -19.78
N PRO A 19 19.03 10.64 -19.89
CA PRO A 19 18.60 9.68 -18.90
C PRO A 19 19.26 9.98 -17.54
N MET A 20 18.46 10.51 -16.61
CA MET A 20 18.92 10.83 -15.27
C MET A 20 19.26 9.52 -14.53
N PRO A 21 20.46 9.38 -13.93
CA PRO A 21 20.79 8.22 -13.12
C PRO A 21 19.78 8.01 -11.99
N LEU A 22 19.39 6.76 -11.72
CA LEU A 22 18.32 6.45 -10.74
C LEU A 22 18.59 7.07 -9.36
N TRP A 23 19.84 7.06 -8.90
CA TRP A 23 20.25 7.71 -7.65
C TRP A 23 19.93 9.22 -7.64
N LEU A 24 20.23 9.93 -8.73
CA LEU A 24 19.93 11.36 -8.87
C LEU A 24 18.42 11.62 -8.96
N GLN A 25 17.68 10.75 -9.65
CA GLN A 25 16.22 10.84 -9.71
C GLN A 25 15.58 10.65 -8.31
N GLY A 26 16.08 9.68 -7.53
CA GLY A 26 15.66 9.42 -6.15
C GLY A 26 15.94 10.61 -5.23
N ALA A 27 17.16 11.15 -5.29
CA ALA A 27 17.57 12.36 -4.58
C ALA A 27 16.64 13.55 -4.87
N VAL A 28 16.33 13.82 -6.15
CA VAL A 28 15.47 14.94 -6.56
C VAL A 28 14.01 14.74 -6.13
N GLU A 29 13.42 13.55 -6.32
CA GLU A 29 12.02 13.31 -5.93
C GLU A 29 11.82 13.41 -4.40
N PHE A 30 12.79 12.95 -3.59
CA PHE A 30 12.73 13.09 -2.13
C PHE A 30 12.99 14.53 -1.66
N LEU A 31 13.92 15.25 -2.29
CA LEU A 31 14.15 16.68 -2.03
C LEU A 31 12.87 17.49 -2.30
N VAL A 32 12.22 17.27 -3.44
CA VAL A 32 10.97 17.94 -3.80
C VAL A 32 9.84 17.57 -2.84
N ALA A 33 9.71 16.29 -2.44
CA ALA A 33 8.72 15.87 -1.45
C ALA A 33 8.93 16.57 -0.08
N ALA A 34 10.18 16.68 0.37
CA ALA A 34 10.52 17.36 1.61
C ALA A 34 10.26 18.87 1.54
N LEU A 35 10.70 19.55 0.47
CA LEU A 35 10.49 20.98 0.27
C LEU A 35 8.99 21.33 0.20
N ILE A 36 8.17 20.55 -0.50
CA ILE A 36 6.72 20.80 -0.58
C ILE A 36 6.07 20.64 0.81
N SER A 37 6.43 19.62 1.58
CA SER A 37 5.88 19.45 2.94
C SER A 37 6.35 20.53 3.92
N PHE A 38 7.61 20.98 3.82
CA PHE A 38 8.14 22.07 4.63
C PHE A 38 7.44 23.40 4.30
N VAL A 39 7.30 23.73 3.02
CA VAL A 39 6.61 24.95 2.57
C VAL A 39 5.15 24.95 3.01
N ALA A 40 4.46 23.80 3.01
CA ALA A 40 3.08 23.71 3.52
C ALA A 40 2.99 24.09 5.01
N VAL A 41 3.91 23.60 5.85
CA VAL A 41 3.97 24.00 7.27
C VAL A 41 4.37 25.47 7.42
N PHE A 42 5.38 25.93 6.68
CA PHE A 42 5.85 27.32 6.75
C PHE A 42 4.74 28.33 6.36
N VAL A 43 3.94 28.03 5.34
CA VAL A 43 2.79 28.86 4.96
C VAL A 43 1.71 28.84 6.03
N LEU A 44 1.44 27.69 6.65
CA LEU A 44 0.46 27.58 7.74
C LEU A 44 0.88 28.41 8.97
N ILE A 45 2.14 28.30 9.40
CA ILE A 45 2.67 29.07 10.54
C ILE A 45 2.77 30.56 10.20
N GLY A 46 3.23 30.91 9.00
CA GLY A 46 3.28 32.29 8.52
C GLY A 46 1.91 32.95 8.52
N ALA A 47 0.85 32.24 8.12
CA ALA A 47 -0.53 32.75 8.20
C ALA A 47 -0.95 33.06 9.65
N ILE A 48 -0.61 32.20 10.61
CA ILE A 48 -0.91 32.41 12.05
C ILE A 48 -0.10 33.59 12.62
N SER A 49 1.17 33.73 12.23
CA SER A 49 2.00 34.87 12.63
C SER A 49 1.44 36.21 12.12
N LEU A 50 0.90 36.25 10.89
CA LEU A 50 0.31 37.45 10.30
C LEU A 50 -0.99 37.90 10.97
N THR A 51 -1.69 37.02 11.69
CA THR A 51 -2.97 37.33 12.38
C THR A 51 -2.78 37.75 13.84
N ASN A 52 -1.61 38.27 14.21
CA ASN A 52 -1.19 38.49 15.61
C ASN A 52 -1.28 37.23 16.49
N GLY A 53 -1.28 36.01 15.92
CA GLY A 53 -1.33 34.75 16.70
C GLY A 53 -0.08 34.55 17.57
N PHE A 54 0.98 35.28 17.25
CA PHE A 54 2.11 35.55 18.12
C PHE A 54 2.33 37.07 18.20
N ASN A 55 2.90 37.55 19.31
CA ASN A 55 3.13 38.99 19.55
C ASN A 55 3.80 39.68 18.35
N LYS A 56 3.41 40.94 18.08
CA LYS A 56 3.82 41.77 16.91
C LYS A 56 5.34 41.92 16.67
N GLU A 57 6.18 41.45 17.58
CA GLU A 57 7.64 41.56 17.56
C GLU A 57 8.34 40.29 17.02
N GLN A 58 7.60 39.27 16.57
CA GLN A 58 8.23 38.08 15.98
C GLN A 58 8.83 38.36 14.60
N ASP A 59 10.16 38.34 14.54
CA ASP A 59 10.95 38.33 13.31
C ASP A 59 10.65 37.08 12.45
N VAL A 60 10.77 37.23 11.13
CA VAL A 60 10.56 36.18 10.12
C VAL A 60 11.46 34.97 10.39
N ALA A 61 12.68 35.18 10.88
CA ALA A 61 13.58 34.08 11.26
C ALA A 61 13.00 33.23 12.41
N SER A 62 12.29 33.84 13.36
CA SER A 62 11.64 33.12 14.47
C SER A 62 10.48 32.24 13.97
N ALA A 63 9.66 32.77 13.05
CA ALA A 63 8.61 32.00 12.40
C ALA A 63 9.17 30.85 11.55
N ALA A 64 10.30 31.04 10.87
CA ALA A 64 10.99 30.00 10.11
C ALA A 64 11.51 28.86 11.03
N LYS A 65 12.14 29.19 12.16
CA LYS A 65 12.59 28.19 13.16
C LYS A 65 11.41 27.43 13.77
N LEU A 66 10.31 28.13 14.12
CA LEU A 66 9.10 27.47 14.62
C LEU A 66 8.51 26.52 13.57
N SER A 67 8.48 26.93 12.30
CA SER A 67 8.02 26.09 11.18
C SER A 67 8.88 24.84 11.02
N GLY A 68 10.21 24.95 11.14
CA GLY A 68 11.11 23.81 11.09
C GLY A 68 10.93 22.85 12.26
N ASN A 69 10.74 23.35 13.48
CA ASN A 69 10.43 22.50 14.64
C ASN A 69 9.08 21.78 14.48
N ILE A 70 8.05 22.45 13.96
CA ILE A 70 6.74 21.81 13.70
C ILE A 70 6.82 20.82 12.53
N TRP A 71 7.63 21.10 11.50
CA TRP A 71 7.90 20.17 10.39
C TRP A 71 8.71 18.93 10.83
N LEU A 72 9.52 19.04 11.88
CA LEU A 72 10.14 17.86 12.52
C LEU A 72 9.13 17.13 13.42
N LEU A 73 8.27 17.83 14.16
CA LEU A 73 7.24 17.22 15.00
C LEU A 73 6.21 16.40 14.19
N MET A 74 5.80 16.86 13.01
CA MET A 74 4.93 16.07 12.11
C MET A 74 5.59 14.77 11.59
N HIS A 75 6.91 14.61 11.75
CA HIS A 75 7.60 13.35 11.50
C HIS A 75 7.73 12.46 12.74
N GLY A 76 7.29 12.91 13.92
CA GLY A 76 7.47 12.22 15.19
C GLY A 76 8.78 12.53 15.91
N VAL A 77 9.47 13.61 15.53
CA VAL A 77 10.66 14.09 16.25
C VAL A 77 10.22 14.80 17.54
N PRO A 78 10.67 14.37 18.74
CA PRO A 78 10.31 15.03 19.98
C PRO A 78 11.00 16.39 20.10
N LEU A 79 10.25 17.41 20.51
CA LEU A 79 10.74 18.76 20.79
C LEU A 79 10.92 18.94 22.29
N ASN A 80 12.09 19.37 22.76
CA ASN A 80 12.33 19.68 24.16
C ASN A 80 12.08 21.17 24.40
N LEU A 81 11.09 21.49 25.24
CA LEU A 81 10.76 22.83 25.66
C LEU A 81 11.57 23.20 26.90
N ASN A 82 12.14 24.39 26.88
CA ASN A 82 12.80 25.04 28.02
C ASN A 82 12.47 26.53 27.99
N ILE A 83 11.20 26.86 28.25
CA ILE A 83 10.71 28.23 28.23
C ILE A 83 10.80 28.77 29.67
N PRO A 84 11.66 29.76 29.95
CA PRO A 84 11.79 30.34 31.29
C PRO A 84 10.51 31.09 31.70
N VAL A 85 10.37 31.35 33.00
CA VAL A 85 9.29 32.18 33.57
C VAL A 85 9.20 33.49 32.80
N ASN A 86 8.01 33.82 32.30
CA ASN A 86 7.74 35.08 31.59
C ASN A 86 6.57 35.80 32.27
N GLY A 87 6.88 36.67 33.23
CA GLY A 87 5.89 37.43 33.99
C GLY A 87 5.07 36.53 34.91
N ILE A 88 3.80 36.33 34.56
CA ILE A 88 2.80 35.60 35.37
C ILE A 88 2.82 34.08 35.07
N PHE A 89 3.45 33.67 33.97
CA PHE A 89 3.51 32.26 33.56
C PHE A 89 4.74 31.54 34.12
N ASP A 90 4.50 30.42 34.81
CA ASP A 90 5.54 29.50 35.27
C ASP A 90 6.44 28.98 34.14
N ALA A 91 7.63 28.52 34.51
CA ALA A 91 8.57 27.93 33.55
C ALA A 91 8.00 26.62 32.96
N ILE A 92 8.06 26.51 31.64
CA ILE A 92 7.62 25.32 30.91
C ILE A 92 8.88 24.51 30.54
N ALA A 93 9.06 23.39 31.22
CA ALA A 93 10.07 22.39 30.91
C ALA A 93 9.38 21.04 30.65
N GLY A 94 9.59 20.48 29.46
CA GLY A 94 8.94 19.22 29.07
C GLY A 94 9.16 18.87 27.60
N THR A 95 8.83 17.64 27.22
CA THR A 95 9.00 17.15 25.84
C THR A 95 7.66 17.08 25.12
N VAL A 96 7.53 17.75 23.98
CA VAL A 96 6.44 17.56 23.01
C VAL A 96 6.76 16.35 22.14
N SER A 97 5.88 15.35 22.14
CA SER A 97 5.97 14.16 21.28
C SER A 97 4.66 13.81 20.58
N LEU A 98 3.56 14.50 20.91
CA LEU A 98 2.27 14.31 20.27
C LEU A 98 2.35 14.68 18.79
N THR A 99 2.33 13.66 17.94
CA THR A 99 2.51 13.82 16.49
C THR A 99 1.18 14.14 15.80
N PRO A 100 1.05 15.26 15.06
CA PRO A 100 -0.14 15.54 14.26
C PRO A 100 -0.17 14.63 13.02
N LEU A 101 -0.82 13.47 13.14
CA LEU A 101 -0.78 12.40 12.13
C LEU A 101 -1.37 12.84 10.78
N GLY A 102 -2.32 13.77 10.77
CA GLY A 102 -2.86 14.38 9.56
C GLY A 102 -1.83 15.20 8.79
N LEU A 103 -0.91 15.86 9.50
CA LEU A 103 0.26 16.47 8.85
C LEU A 103 1.23 15.37 8.38
N THR A 104 1.51 14.33 9.17
CA THR A 104 2.39 13.20 8.79
C THR A 104 1.98 12.53 7.47
N LEU A 105 0.68 12.48 7.16
CA LEU A 105 0.16 11.96 5.89
C LEU A 105 0.66 12.73 4.66
N LEU A 106 1.03 14.02 4.79
CA LEU A 106 1.53 14.84 3.67
C LEU A 106 2.88 14.33 3.11
N PRO A 107 3.99 14.27 3.89
CA PRO A 107 5.24 13.71 3.38
C PRO A 107 5.12 12.22 3.07
N LEU A 108 4.29 11.46 3.79
CA LEU A 108 4.02 10.05 3.47
C LEU A 108 3.38 9.90 2.08
N TYR A 109 2.40 10.75 1.73
CA TYR A 109 1.79 10.77 0.41
C TYR A 109 2.73 11.26 -0.70
N LEU A 110 3.54 12.30 -0.42
CA LEU A 110 4.52 12.82 -1.39
C LEU A 110 5.62 11.79 -1.68
N THR A 111 6.12 11.11 -0.64
CA THR A 111 7.11 10.02 -0.80
C THR A 111 6.49 8.75 -1.38
N PHE A 112 5.19 8.47 -1.15
CA PHE A 112 4.43 7.45 -1.89
C PHE A 112 4.37 7.75 -3.38
N ARG A 113 4.06 9.00 -3.76
CA ARG A 113 4.06 9.43 -5.17
C ARG A 113 5.45 9.35 -5.79
N ALA A 114 6.50 9.72 -5.06
CA ALA A 114 7.89 9.54 -5.47
C ALA A 114 8.23 8.06 -5.67
N GLY A 115 8.05 7.21 -4.65
CA GLY A 115 8.32 5.77 -4.71
C GLY A 115 7.59 5.07 -5.85
N ARG A 116 6.35 5.46 -6.13
CA ARG A 116 5.60 4.96 -7.30
C ARG A 116 6.29 5.30 -8.63
N ARG A 117 6.73 6.56 -8.81
CA ARG A 117 7.46 7.01 -10.01
C ARG A 117 8.83 6.32 -10.14
N LEU A 118 9.53 6.17 -9.03
CA LEU A 118 10.85 5.52 -8.97
C LEU A 118 10.73 4.03 -9.31
N ALA A 119 9.64 3.36 -8.90
CA ALA A 119 9.35 1.98 -9.29
C ALA A 119 9.00 1.84 -10.79
N GLN A 120 8.39 2.85 -11.41
CA GLN A 120 8.18 2.88 -12.88
C GLN A 120 9.47 3.08 -13.67
N ALA A 121 10.47 3.76 -13.08
CA ALA A 121 11.77 4.02 -13.69
C ALA A 121 12.81 2.92 -13.44
N SER A 122 12.62 2.09 -12.40
CA SER A 122 13.59 1.06 -11.99
C SER A 122 13.34 -0.29 -12.67
N TYR A 123 14.42 -0.96 -13.09
CA TYR A 123 14.37 -2.38 -13.41
C TYR A 123 14.24 -3.24 -12.15
N GLU A 124 13.87 -4.51 -12.31
CA GLU A 124 13.74 -5.47 -11.20
C GLU A 124 15.07 -5.59 -10.43
N GLY A 125 15.01 -5.43 -9.11
CA GLY A 125 16.19 -5.43 -8.24
C GLY A 125 17.00 -4.13 -8.20
N GLN A 126 16.64 -3.09 -8.96
CA GLN A 126 17.33 -1.79 -8.93
C GLN A 126 16.64 -0.73 -8.06
N PHE A 127 15.42 -0.99 -7.59
CA PHE A 127 14.61 -0.02 -6.83
C PHE A 127 15.28 0.50 -5.54
N TRP A 128 16.20 -0.26 -4.95
CA TRP A 128 16.95 0.20 -3.77
C TRP A 128 17.85 1.41 -4.06
N GLN A 129 18.35 1.56 -5.29
CA GLN A 129 19.26 2.65 -5.69
C GLN A 129 18.64 4.06 -5.51
N PRO A 130 17.47 4.39 -6.13
CA PRO A 130 16.84 5.68 -5.93
C PRO A 130 16.35 5.87 -4.49
N ILE A 131 15.96 4.79 -3.81
CA ILE A 131 15.45 4.87 -2.42
C ILE A 131 16.56 5.22 -1.44
N VAL A 132 17.73 4.58 -1.51
CA VAL A 132 18.89 4.91 -0.66
C VAL A 132 19.35 6.35 -0.93
N ALA A 133 19.45 6.76 -2.20
CA ALA A 133 19.81 8.14 -2.55
C ALA A 133 18.81 9.17 -1.98
N GLY A 134 17.51 8.93 -2.17
CA GLY A 134 16.44 9.81 -1.70
C GLY A 134 16.42 9.92 -0.17
N LEU A 135 16.60 8.80 0.54
CA LEU A 135 16.63 8.77 2.00
C LEU A 135 17.86 9.47 2.59
N LEU A 136 19.03 9.35 1.96
CA LEU A 136 20.23 10.10 2.37
C LEU A 136 20.02 11.62 2.25
N VAL A 137 19.40 12.08 1.16
CA VAL A 137 19.02 13.50 1.00
C VAL A 137 17.98 13.92 2.03
N TYR A 138 16.99 13.07 2.32
CA TYR A 138 15.96 13.34 3.33
C TYR A 138 16.56 13.50 4.73
N ILE A 139 17.45 12.57 5.14
CA ILE A 139 18.19 12.63 6.41
C ILE A 139 19.05 13.88 6.48
N ALA A 140 19.79 14.21 5.42
CA ALA A 140 20.64 15.41 5.39
C ALA A 140 19.81 16.69 5.58
N LEU A 141 18.66 16.78 4.90
CA LEU A 141 17.76 17.93 5.02
C LEU A 141 17.10 18.03 6.40
N THR A 142 16.61 16.93 6.98
CA THR A 142 15.98 16.97 8.31
C THR A 142 16.98 17.26 9.42
N THR A 143 18.23 16.79 9.27
CA THR A 143 19.36 17.16 10.13
C THR A 143 19.68 18.65 10.00
N ALA A 144 19.74 19.19 8.77
CA ALA A 144 20.01 20.61 8.55
C ALA A 144 18.88 21.50 9.11
N VAL A 145 17.61 21.13 8.93
CA VAL A 145 16.47 21.85 9.52
C VAL A 145 16.50 21.78 11.05
N SER A 146 16.85 20.63 11.63
CA SER A 146 17.03 20.47 13.09
C SER A 146 18.10 21.41 13.63
N TYR A 147 19.26 21.50 12.98
CA TYR A 147 20.34 22.40 13.36
C TYR A 147 19.98 23.89 13.21
N VAL A 148 19.32 24.28 12.11
CA VAL A 148 18.92 25.68 11.86
C VAL A 148 17.77 26.13 12.77
N SER A 149 16.85 25.21 13.10
CA SER A 149 15.64 25.51 13.90
C SER A 149 15.89 25.47 15.41
N ASP A 150 17.07 25.03 15.84
CA ASP A 150 17.43 24.94 17.25
C ASP A 150 17.46 26.34 17.92
N THR A 151 17.01 26.38 19.18
CA THR A 151 16.89 27.59 20.00
C THR A 151 17.01 27.24 21.48
N SER A 152 17.37 28.23 22.31
CA SER A 152 17.40 28.06 23.78
C SER A 152 16.05 27.71 24.41
N ARG A 153 14.93 27.91 23.70
CA ARG A 153 13.55 27.64 24.16
C ARG A 153 12.97 26.33 23.66
N VAL A 154 13.36 25.91 22.45
CA VAL A 154 12.87 24.71 21.76
C VAL A 154 14.07 24.07 21.06
N ALA A 155 14.43 22.88 21.52
CA ALA A 155 15.57 22.12 21.01
C ALA A 155 15.14 20.73 20.51
N THR A 156 15.86 20.21 19.52
CA THR A 156 15.61 18.87 18.93
C THR A 156 16.83 17.98 19.06
N SER A 157 16.61 16.67 19.18
CA SER A 157 17.72 15.70 19.16
C SER A 157 18.07 15.34 17.72
N LEU A 158 19.32 15.58 17.33
CA LEU A 158 19.85 15.21 16.01
C LEU A 158 19.56 13.74 15.65
N TRP A 159 19.66 12.82 16.61
CA TRP A 159 19.39 11.40 16.38
C TRP A 159 17.94 11.12 15.97
N PHE A 160 16.96 11.69 16.68
CA PHE A 160 15.55 11.55 16.32
C PHE A 160 15.23 12.29 15.01
N SER A 161 15.84 13.45 14.76
CA SER A 161 15.73 14.20 13.50
C SER A 161 16.25 13.45 12.27
N MET A 162 17.18 12.49 12.45
CA MET A 162 17.60 11.57 11.39
C MET A 162 16.63 10.39 11.25
N LEU A 163 16.30 9.73 12.37
CA LEU A 163 15.66 8.41 12.35
C LEU A 163 14.14 8.44 12.11
N MET A 164 13.41 9.39 12.71
CA MET A 164 11.95 9.44 12.61
C MET A 164 11.46 9.87 11.21
N PRO A 165 12.01 10.94 10.58
CA PRO A 165 11.61 11.32 9.24
C PRO A 165 11.99 10.26 8.18
N PHE A 166 13.13 9.58 8.37
CA PHE A 166 13.53 8.43 7.56
C PHE A 166 12.45 7.33 7.54
N GLY A 167 11.90 6.98 8.71
CA GLY A 167 10.83 5.97 8.80
C GLY A 167 9.58 6.35 8.00
N VAL A 168 9.13 7.60 8.11
CA VAL A 168 7.97 8.12 7.36
C VAL A 168 8.22 8.12 5.85
N ALA A 169 9.39 8.60 5.42
CA ALA A 169 9.74 8.69 4.00
C ALA A 169 9.97 7.31 3.35
N LEU A 170 10.61 6.39 4.08
CA LEU A 170 10.79 5.00 3.65
C LEU A 170 9.45 4.27 3.52
N LEU A 171 8.56 4.41 4.51
CA LEU A 171 7.24 3.79 4.50
C LEU A 171 6.42 4.27 3.30
N GLY A 172 6.33 5.59 3.10
CA GLY A 172 5.64 6.16 1.94
C GLY A 172 6.19 5.59 0.63
N ALA A 173 7.50 5.66 0.43
CA ALA A 173 8.11 5.20 -0.82
C ALA A 173 8.00 3.68 -1.07
N ILE A 174 8.08 2.84 -0.03
CA ILE A 174 7.81 1.40 -0.14
C ILE A 174 6.36 1.14 -0.53
N LEU A 175 5.40 1.82 0.10
CA LEU A 175 3.98 1.69 -0.26
C LEU A 175 3.71 2.12 -1.72
N GLY A 176 4.39 3.18 -2.18
CA GLY A 176 4.35 3.64 -3.57
C GLY A 176 4.91 2.63 -4.56
N GLY A 177 6.08 2.06 -4.26
CA GLY A 177 6.71 1.02 -5.06
C GLY A 177 5.93 -0.29 -5.05
N TYR A 178 5.31 -0.66 -3.93
CA TYR A 178 4.43 -1.82 -3.82
C TYR A 178 3.14 -1.65 -4.65
N TYR A 179 2.53 -0.46 -4.63
CA TYR A 179 1.32 -0.18 -5.41
C TYR A 179 1.54 -0.41 -6.92
N GLU A 180 2.71 -0.02 -7.44
CA GLU A 180 3.07 -0.21 -8.84
C GLU A 180 3.54 -1.63 -9.17
N SER A 181 4.47 -2.18 -8.38
CA SER A 181 5.09 -3.49 -8.62
C SER A 181 4.16 -4.66 -8.31
N ARG A 182 3.18 -4.47 -7.41
CA ARG A 182 2.31 -5.47 -6.78
C ARG A 182 3.03 -6.62 -6.08
N SER A 183 4.34 -6.49 -5.86
CA SER A 183 5.17 -7.53 -5.24
C SER A 183 6.45 -6.93 -4.67
N LEU A 184 6.59 -6.95 -3.34
CA LEU A 184 7.82 -6.54 -2.64
C LEU A 184 9.02 -7.40 -3.08
N VAL A 185 8.79 -8.69 -3.35
CA VAL A 185 9.83 -9.66 -3.75
C VAL A 185 10.42 -9.28 -5.11
N ARG A 186 9.57 -8.84 -6.05
CA ARG A 186 9.97 -8.32 -7.37
C ARG A 186 10.74 -7.01 -7.27
N MET A 187 10.39 -6.17 -6.29
CA MET A 187 11.08 -4.91 -6.00
C MET A 187 12.54 -5.13 -5.56
N ILE A 188 12.81 -6.24 -4.87
CA ILE A 188 14.15 -6.72 -4.46
C ILE A 188 14.86 -7.49 -5.60
N GLY A 189 14.18 -7.73 -6.73
CA GLY A 189 14.74 -8.47 -7.88
C GLY A 189 14.64 -9.99 -7.77
N VAL A 190 13.88 -10.49 -6.79
CA VAL A 190 13.63 -11.92 -6.62
C VAL A 190 12.32 -12.28 -7.33
N ASN A 191 12.32 -13.35 -8.12
CA ASN A 191 11.10 -13.83 -8.76
C ASN A 191 10.26 -14.64 -7.75
N ALA A 192 9.15 -14.05 -7.30
CA ALA A 192 8.22 -14.67 -6.35
C ALA A 192 7.72 -16.05 -6.81
N ALA A 193 7.54 -16.28 -8.11
CA ALA A 193 7.10 -17.57 -8.64
C ALA A 193 8.15 -18.67 -8.41
N THR A 194 9.43 -18.34 -8.53
CA THR A 194 10.57 -19.25 -8.32
C THR A 194 10.79 -19.59 -6.84
N VAL A 195 10.35 -18.71 -5.93
CA VAL A 195 10.33 -18.99 -4.49
C VAL A 195 9.14 -19.88 -4.14
N VAL A 196 7.94 -19.52 -4.62
CA VAL A 196 6.69 -20.27 -4.34
C VAL A 196 6.71 -21.69 -4.94
N SER A 197 7.39 -21.90 -6.06
CA SER A 197 7.53 -23.24 -6.66
C SER A 197 8.39 -24.21 -5.85
N ARG A 198 9.17 -23.74 -4.87
CA ARG A 198 9.96 -24.58 -3.96
C ARG A 198 9.17 -25.07 -2.73
N PHE A 199 7.99 -24.50 -2.46
CA PHE A 199 7.18 -24.89 -1.30
C PHE A 199 6.26 -26.08 -1.59
N SER A 200 6.09 -26.94 -0.58
CA SER A 200 5.15 -28.06 -0.63
C SER A 200 3.70 -27.58 -0.74
N GLN A 201 2.81 -28.45 -1.20
CA GLN A 201 1.38 -28.11 -1.37
C GLN A 201 0.75 -27.61 -0.06
N TYR A 202 1.05 -28.25 1.08
CA TYR A 202 0.59 -27.83 2.40
C TYR A 202 1.11 -26.45 2.83
N SER A 203 2.37 -26.11 2.49
CA SER A 203 2.93 -24.79 2.79
C SER A 203 2.28 -23.69 1.95
N ARG A 204 1.96 -23.96 0.68
CA ARG A 204 1.22 -23.04 -0.19
C ARG A 204 -0.21 -22.80 0.31
N TRP A 205 -0.86 -23.85 0.80
CA TRP A 205 -2.22 -23.85 1.37
C TRP A 205 -2.30 -23.03 2.67
N ALA A 206 -1.37 -23.27 3.60
CA ALA A 206 -1.23 -22.47 4.80
C ALA A 206 -0.89 -21.00 4.49
N GLY A 207 -0.06 -20.76 3.46
CA GLY A 207 0.29 -19.43 3.00
C GLY A 207 -0.89 -18.65 2.40
N SER A 208 -1.74 -19.28 1.59
CA SER A 208 -2.92 -18.62 1.01
C SER A 208 -3.98 -18.34 2.07
N TYR A 209 -4.23 -19.29 2.99
CA TYR A 209 -5.07 -19.07 4.18
C TYR A 209 -4.55 -17.90 5.03
N ALA A 210 -3.28 -17.92 5.43
CA ALA A 210 -2.69 -16.85 6.24
C ALA A 210 -2.77 -15.48 5.54
N TRP A 211 -2.55 -15.43 4.22
CA TRP A 211 -2.70 -14.19 3.44
C TRP A 211 -4.16 -13.72 3.31
N ALA A 212 -5.12 -14.64 3.22
CA ALA A 212 -6.55 -14.30 3.28
C ALA A 212 -6.94 -13.76 4.65
N VAL A 213 -6.45 -14.34 5.75
CA VAL A 213 -6.66 -13.85 7.13
C VAL A 213 -6.04 -12.47 7.34
N VAL A 214 -4.81 -12.22 6.88
CA VAL A 214 -4.16 -10.89 6.94
C VAL A 214 -4.96 -9.84 6.16
N ARG A 215 -5.48 -10.19 4.97
CA ARG A 215 -6.34 -9.28 4.20
C ARG A 215 -7.70 -9.05 4.88
N ALA A 216 -8.30 -10.06 5.49
CA ALA A 216 -9.54 -9.93 6.26
C ALA A 216 -9.34 -9.01 7.48
N ALA A 217 -8.24 -9.17 8.23
CA ALA A 217 -7.87 -8.28 9.33
C ALA A 217 -7.66 -6.84 8.85
N GLY A 218 -7.01 -6.64 7.69
CA GLY A 218 -6.87 -5.33 7.06
C GLY A 218 -8.21 -4.70 6.66
N VAL A 219 -9.14 -5.48 6.10
CA VAL A 219 -10.51 -5.03 5.80
C VAL A 219 -11.27 -4.65 7.07
N GLY A 220 -11.14 -5.44 8.13
CA GLY A 220 -11.71 -5.14 9.45
C GLY A 220 -11.14 -3.86 10.06
N ALA A 221 -9.83 -3.65 9.99
CA ALA A 221 -9.18 -2.43 10.47
C ALA A 221 -9.64 -1.17 9.69
N ILE A 222 -9.79 -1.28 8.36
CA ILE A 222 -10.33 -0.20 7.52
C ILE A 222 -11.79 0.09 7.87
N ALA A 223 -12.62 -0.95 8.07
CA ALA A 223 -14.01 -0.79 8.48
C ALA A 223 -14.13 -0.16 9.88
N PHE A 224 -13.23 -0.52 10.80
CA PHE A 224 -13.20 0.05 12.16
C PHE A 224 -12.76 1.52 12.13
N MET A 225 -11.74 1.86 11.35
CA MET A 225 -11.30 3.24 11.11
C MET A 225 -12.43 4.09 10.48
N ALA A 226 -13.16 3.54 9.52
CA ALA A 226 -14.33 4.22 8.93
C ALA A 226 -15.46 4.43 9.95
N GLY A 227 -15.70 3.45 10.83
CA GLY A 227 -16.64 3.57 11.94
C GLY A 227 -16.23 4.65 12.95
N GLY A 228 -14.95 4.71 13.33
CA GLY A 228 -14.38 5.77 14.16
C GLY A 228 -14.50 7.16 13.52
N ALA A 229 -14.29 7.26 12.20
CA ALA A 229 -14.50 8.51 11.44
C ALA A 229 -15.95 8.98 11.47
N LEU A 230 -16.92 8.06 11.26
CA LEU A 230 -18.35 8.37 11.35
C LEU A 230 -18.74 8.79 12.77
N LEU A 231 -18.20 8.14 13.80
CA LEU A 231 -18.45 8.49 15.19
C LEU A 231 -17.88 9.87 15.55
N ALA A 232 -16.64 10.17 15.16
CA ALA A 232 -16.02 11.48 15.38
C ALA A 232 -16.79 12.60 14.67
N ALA A 233 -17.24 12.37 13.43
CA ALA A 233 -18.08 13.31 12.69
C ALA A 233 -19.46 13.50 13.36
N GLY A 234 -20.07 12.41 13.84
CA GLY A 234 -21.32 12.46 14.59
C GLY A 234 -21.20 13.24 15.91
N ALA A 235 -20.12 13.02 16.67
CA ALA A 235 -19.83 13.73 17.91
C ALA A 235 -19.56 15.24 17.68
N LEU A 236 -18.86 15.59 16.61
CA LEU A 236 -18.64 17.00 16.21
C LEU A 236 -19.96 17.69 15.80
N PHE A 237 -20.85 16.98 15.13
CA PHE A 237 -22.17 17.49 14.74
C PHE A 237 -23.13 17.62 15.95
N TYR A 238 -23.08 16.66 16.88
CA TYR A 238 -23.89 16.68 18.10
C TYR A 238 -23.50 17.84 19.02
N ASN A 239 -22.20 18.02 19.28
CA ASN A 239 -21.66 19.07 20.14
C ASN A 239 -21.31 20.37 19.36
N TRP A 240 -21.98 20.63 18.24
CA TRP A 240 -21.65 21.74 17.34
C TRP A 240 -21.66 23.11 18.04
N ASN A 241 -22.57 23.30 19.00
CA ASN A 241 -22.68 24.55 19.77
C ASN A 241 -21.42 24.82 20.61
N ASP A 242 -20.86 23.81 21.26
CA ASP A 242 -19.66 23.94 22.09
C ASP A 242 -18.42 24.21 21.22
N VAL A 243 -18.31 23.51 20.09
CA VAL A 243 -17.25 23.75 19.08
C VAL A 243 -17.27 25.21 18.60
N VAL A 244 -18.45 25.73 18.25
CA VAL A 244 -18.61 27.13 17.81
C VAL A 244 -18.36 28.13 18.95
N SER A 245 -18.80 27.82 20.17
CA SER A 245 -18.54 28.64 21.37
C SER A 245 -17.05 28.79 21.63
N ILE A 246 -16.27 27.70 21.51
CA ILE A 246 -14.81 27.74 21.66
C ILE A 246 -14.17 28.60 20.56
N TYR A 247 -14.60 28.47 19.30
CA TYR A 247 -14.12 29.34 18.20
C TYR A 247 -14.38 30.82 18.50
N GLN A 248 -15.61 31.16 18.90
CA GLN A 248 -15.99 32.53 19.25
C GLN A 248 -15.17 33.07 20.44
N SER A 249 -14.88 32.23 21.44
CA SER A 249 -14.09 32.64 22.61
C SER A 249 -12.65 33.05 22.25
N LEU A 250 -12.08 32.49 21.18
CA LEU A 250 -10.69 32.72 20.79
C LEU A 250 -10.46 34.04 20.03
N HIS A 251 -11.51 34.64 19.46
CA HIS A 251 -11.47 35.93 18.75
C HIS A 251 -10.36 36.04 17.67
N ALA A 252 -9.96 34.92 17.05
CA ALA A 252 -8.82 34.86 16.12
C ALA A 252 -9.09 35.54 14.76
N GLY A 253 -10.37 35.78 14.43
CA GLY A 253 -10.81 36.37 13.17
C GLY A 253 -10.65 35.42 11.99
N ALA A 254 -11.27 35.76 10.85
CA ALA A 254 -11.47 34.81 9.74
C ALA A 254 -10.19 34.09 9.26
N VAL A 255 -9.04 34.78 9.21
CA VAL A 255 -7.76 34.16 8.80
C VAL A 255 -7.19 33.26 9.91
N GLY A 256 -7.30 33.68 11.18
CA GLY A 256 -6.87 32.89 12.34
C GLY A 256 -7.74 31.66 12.54
N ASP A 257 -9.06 31.79 12.40
CA ASP A 257 -10.02 30.68 12.44
C ASP A 257 -9.76 29.67 11.31
N THR A 258 -9.45 30.16 10.10
CA THR A 258 -9.08 29.31 8.96
C THR A 258 -7.77 28.55 9.22
N ALA A 259 -6.73 29.24 9.70
CA ALA A 259 -5.44 28.62 10.00
C ALA A 259 -5.53 27.63 11.17
N LEU A 260 -6.33 27.94 12.19
CA LEU A 260 -6.65 27.02 13.27
C LEU A 260 -7.40 25.80 12.75
N THR A 261 -8.40 25.98 11.87
CA THR A 261 -9.11 24.85 11.23
C THR A 261 -8.15 23.94 10.46
N LEU A 262 -7.22 24.53 9.67
CA LEU A 262 -6.17 23.79 8.95
C LEU A 262 -5.22 23.05 9.90
N LEU A 263 -4.86 23.63 11.05
CA LEU A 263 -4.08 22.96 12.09
C LEU A 263 -4.87 21.78 12.70
N GLN A 264 -6.17 21.93 12.94
CA GLN A 264 -7.03 20.86 13.47
C GLN A 264 -7.16 19.68 12.50
N PHE A 265 -7.20 19.91 11.18
CA PHE A 265 -7.09 18.83 10.18
C PHE A 265 -5.79 18.01 10.35
N GLY A 266 -4.72 18.63 10.86
CA GLY A 266 -3.49 17.95 11.25
C GLY A 266 -3.63 16.90 12.35
N PHE A 267 -4.68 16.99 13.18
CA PHE A 267 -4.96 16.05 14.27
C PHE A 267 -6.16 15.14 14.00
N VAL A 268 -6.86 15.29 12.87
CA VAL A 268 -8.04 14.47 12.53
C VAL A 268 -7.75 12.96 12.63
N PRO A 269 -6.64 12.40 12.08
CA PRO A 269 -6.37 10.98 12.25
C PRO A 269 -6.10 10.56 13.71
N ASN A 270 -5.59 11.46 14.56
CA ASN A 270 -5.50 11.19 16.00
C ASN A 270 -6.90 11.08 16.63
N LEU A 271 -7.81 12.01 16.30
CA LEU A 271 -9.21 11.98 16.75
C LEU A 271 -9.96 10.73 16.26
N LEU A 272 -9.68 10.24 15.04
CA LEU A 272 -10.23 8.96 14.56
C LEU A 272 -9.79 7.80 15.47
N VAL A 273 -8.51 7.73 15.84
CA VAL A 273 -8.00 6.69 16.75
C VAL A 273 -8.58 6.84 18.15
N TYR A 274 -8.79 8.06 18.64
CA TYR A 274 -9.45 8.31 19.93
C TYR A 274 -10.92 7.87 19.91
N ALA A 275 -11.64 8.14 18.82
CA ALA A 275 -13.01 7.65 18.62
C ALA A 275 -13.06 6.12 18.50
N MET A 276 -12.10 5.48 17.82
CA MET A 276 -11.96 4.02 17.82
C MET A 276 -11.76 3.48 19.24
N ALA A 277 -10.82 4.03 20.01
CA ALA A 277 -10.52 3.57 21.37
C ALA A 277 -11.68 3.79 22.36
N TRP A 278 -12.38 4.93 22.27
CA TRP A 278 -13.60 5.16 23.02
C TRP A 278 -14.70 4.15 22.64
N SER A 279 -14.93 3.93 21.33
CA SER A 279 -15.93 2.96 20.86
C SER A 279 -15.60 1.49 21.18
N SER A 280 -14.33 1.15 21.44
CA SER A 280 -13.96 -0.18 21.93
C SER A 280 -14.10 -0.34 23.45
N GLY A 281 -14.39 0.74 24.18
CA GLY A 281 -14.45 0.75 25.65
C GLY A 281 -13.10 0.90 26.35
N ALA A 282 -11.98 1.00 25.61
CA ALA A 282 -10.67 1.25 26.19
C ALA A 282 -10.48 2.74 26.56
N GLY A 283 -11.18 3.64 25.87
CA GLY A 283 -11.11 5.08 26.14
C GLY A 283 -9.76 5.71 25.76
N PHE A 284 -9.55 6.94 26.23
CA PHE A 284 -8.29 7.67 26.07
C PHE A 284 -8.10 8.73 27.16
N SER A 285 -6.86 9.20 27.34
CA SER A 285 -6.53 10.30 28.24
C SER A 285 -6.24 11.60 27.46
N LEU A 286 -6.49 12.74 28.11
CA LEU A 286 -6.12 14.09 27.67
C LEU A 286 -5.21 14.76 28.71
N GLY A 287 -4.28 14.00 29.28
CA GLY A 287 -3.39 14.38 30.36
C GLY A 287 -3.40 13.37 31.52
N GLU A 288 -2.38 13.42 32.37
CA GLU A 288 -2.23 12.52 33.52
C GLU A 288 -3.44 12.54 34.46
N GLY A 289 -3.95 11.36 34.82
CA GLY A 289 -5.11 11.22 35.70
C GLY A 289 -6.47 11.57 35.05
N THR A 290 -6.51 11.86 33.74
CA THR A 290 -7.77 12.05 33.00
C THR A 290 -8.20 10.77 32.27
N ALA A 291 -9.51 10.56 32.12
CA ALA A 291 -10.07 9.41 31.42
C ALA A 291 -11.35 9.79 30.68
N VAL A 292 -11.40 9.47 29.38
CA VAL A 292 -12.58 9.58 28.52
C VAL A 292 -12.92 8.18 28.04
N ASP A 293 -13.89 7.55 28.70
CA ASP A 293 -14.31 6.16 28.47
C ASP A 293 -15.85 6.05 28.32
N LEU A 294 -16.38 4.83 28.19
CA LEU A 294 -17.83 4.60 28.01
C LEU A 294 -18.66 4.73 29.29
N THR A 295 -18.03 5.01 30.43
CA THR A 295 -18.66 5.14 31.75
C THR A 295 -18.50 6.54 32.35
N ARG A 296 -17.44 7.28 31.96
CA ARG A 296 -17.14 8.63 32.46
C ARG A 296 -16.28 9.44 31.49
N THR A 297 -16.41 10.76 31.61
CA THR A 297 -15.50 11.74 31.02
C THR A 297 -14.99 12.62 32.16
N ASP A 298 -13.80 12.29 32.65
CA ASP A 298 -13.09 13.03 33.68
C ASP A 298 -11.88 13.70 33.02
N VAL A 299 -12.05 14.98 32.67
CA VAL A 299 -11.04 15.81 32.01
C VAL A 299 -10.74 17.03 32.85
N GLY A 300 -9.45 17.36 32.96
CA GLY A 300 -9.00 18.59 33.60
C GLY A 300 -9.26 19.82 32.75
N VAL A 301 -8.67 20.96 33.16
CA VAL A 301 -8.64 22.17 32.30
C VAL A 301 -7.93 21.83 30.98
N LEU A 302 -8.67 21.90 29.88
CA LEU A 302 -8.18 21.66 28.52
C LEU A 302 -7.79 22.99 27.83
N PRO A 303 -6.84 22.98 26.89
CA PRO A 303 -6.63 24.10 25.98
C PRO A 303 -7.90 24.43 25.18
N ALA A 304 -8.08 25.70 24.81
CA ALA A 304 -9.21 26.17 24.00
C ALA A 304 -9.08 25.76 22.51
N LEU A 305 -9.02 24.46 22.23
CA LEU A 305 -9.06 23.90 20.89
C LEU A 305 -10.49 23.44 20.57
N PRO A 306 -11.17 24.01 19.55
CA PRO A 306 -12.54 23.67 19.20
C PRO A 306 -12.83 22.17 19.03
N MET A 307 -11.87 21.37 18.56
CA MET A 307 -12.02 19.90 18.48
C MET A 307 -12.38 19.23 19.81
N PHE A 308 -11.97 19.79 20.96
CA PHE A 308 -12.32 19.24 22.28
C PHE A 308 -13.77 19.54 22.69
N GLY A 309 -14.48 20.41 21.98
CA GLY A 309 -15.93 20.53 22.09
C GLY A 309 -16.66 19.25 21.68
N ALA A 310 -16.04 18.38 20.86
CA ALA A 310 -16.64 17.10 20.45
C ALA A 310 -16.56 15.98 21.51
N LEU A 311 -16.05 16.25 22.72
CA LEU A 311 -15.93 15.23 23.77
C LEU A 311 -17.31 14.79 24.29
N PRO A 312 -17.51 13.49 24.58
CA PRO A 312 -18.78 12.99 25.10
C PRO A 312 -18.96 13.41 26.56
N ASN A 313 -19.72 14.48 26.82
CA ASN A 313 -19.98 14.97 28.18
C ASN A 313 -21.40 15.55 28.28
N PRO A 314 -22.29 15.01 29.15
CA PRO A 314 -22.11 13.83 30.00
C PRO A 314 -22.03 12.52 29.20
N VAL A 315 -21.51 11.47 29.83
CA VAL A 315 -21.59 10.11 29.28
C VAL A 315 -22.90 9.48 29.72
N GLU A 316 -23.73 9.08 28.76
CA GLU A 316 -25.05 8.50 29.01
C GLU A 316 -25.06 6.97 28.83
N PRO A 317 -25.99 6.22 29.45
CA PRO A 317 -26.01 4.75 29.38
C PRO A 317 -26.10 4.16 27.95
N TRP A 318 -26.57 4.93 26.97
CA TRP A 318 -26.58 4.49 25.57
C TRP A 318 -25.20 4.59 24.89
N SER A 319 -24.17 5.18 25.51
CA SER A 319 -22.81 5.22 24.97
C SER A 319 -22.25 3.82 24.67
N PHE A 320 -22.67 2.79 25.40
CA PHE A 320 -22.33 1.38 25.10
C PHE A 320 -22.77 0.90 23.70
N ILE A 321 -23.70 1.59 23.02
CA ILE A 321 -24.05 1.33 21.61
C ILE A 321 -22.81 1.51 20.71
N ALA A 322 -21.84 2.34 21.09
CA ALA A 322 -20.59 2.53 20.35
C ALA A 322 -19.79 1.22 20.18
N CYS A 323 -19.90 0.26 21.11
CA CYS A 323 -19.29 -1.07 21.00
C CYS A 323 -19.78 -1.87 19.78
N ILE A 324 -20.92 -1.52 19.19
CA ILE A 324 -21.39 -2.11 17.93
C ILE A 324 -20.44 -1.78 16.78
N ILE A 325 -19.71 -0.66 16.81
CA ILE A 325 -18.79 -0.24 15.74
C ILE A 325 -17.66 -1.25 15.48
N PRO A 326 -16.81 -1.62 16.47
CA PRO A 326 -15.80 -2.66 16.27
C PRO A 326 -16.41 -4.04 15.98
N ILE A 327 -17.59 -4.37 16.53
CA ILE A 327 -18.27 -5.65 16.22
C ILE A 327 -18.70 -5.69 14.74
N LEU A 328 -19.29 -4.61 14.20
CA LEU A 328 -19.64 -4.53 12.78
C LEU A 328 -18.40 -4.57 11.89
N ALA A 329 -17.31 -3.91 12.28
CA ALA A 329 -16.04 -3.97 11.55
C ALA A 329 -15.47 -5.40 11.48
N GLY A 330 -15.53 -6.15 12.59
CA GLY A 330 -15.20 -7.57 12.63
C GLY A 330 -16.14 -8.41 11.76
N ALA A 331 -17.44 -8.09 11.74
CA ALA A 331 -18.41 -8.78 10.89
C ALA A 331 -18.13 -8.57 9.39
N VAL A 332 -17.72 -7.37 8.99
CA VAL A 332 -17.26 -7.09 7.61
C VAL A 332 -16.00 -7.91 7.28
N ALA A 333 -15.06 -8.08 8.22
CA ALA A 333 -13.89 -8.95 8.02
C ALA A 333 -14.26 -10.43 7.86
N GLY A 334 -15.14 -10.97 8.71
CA GLY A 334 -15.60 -12.35 8.64
C GLY A 334 -16.41 -12.67 7.38
N TRP A 335 -17.26 -11.73 6.94
CA TRP A 335 -17.99 -11.81 5.67
C TRP A 335 -17.04 -11.73 4.46
N TRP A 336 -16.07 -10.80 4.48
CA TRP A 336 -15.10 -10.66 3.41
C TRP A 336 -14.23 -11.91 3.26
N PHE A 337 -13.81 -12.52 4.38
CA PHE A 337 -13.03 -13.76 4.39
C PHE A 337 -13.80 -14.92 3.74
N PHE A 338 -15.08 -15.10 4.09
CA PHE A 338 -15.94 -16.12 3.46
C PHE A 338 -16.02 -15.94 1.94
N ARG A 339 -16.18 -14.70 1.47
CA ARG A 339 -16.26 -14.37 0.04
C ARG A 339 -14.95 -14.59 -0.73
N GLU A 340 -13.80 -14.65 -0.05
CA GLU A 340 -12.52 -15.01 -0.66
C GLU A 340 -12.41 -16.53 -0.92
N GLY A 341 -13.18 -17.36 -0.20
CA GLY A 341 -13.29 -18.82 -0.44
C GLY A 341 -12.07 -19.65 -0.01
N GLU A 342 -11.06 -19.04 0.59
CA GLU A 342 -9.81 -19.66 1.05
C GLU A 342 -9.97 -20.40 2.41
N ASP A 343 -11.10 -21.08 2.64
CA ASP A 343 -11.46 -21.67 3.95
C ASP A 343 -10.78 -23.03 4.23
N HIS A 344 -9.54 -23.14 3.77
CA HIS A 344 -8.66 -24.30 3.78
C HIS A 344 -8.44 -24.91 5.19
N PHE A 345 -8.44 -24.08 6.23
CA PHE A 345 -8.35 -24.58 7.60
C PHE A 345 -9.59 -25.42 8.00
N ASP A 346 -10.80 -25.04 7.57
CA ASP A 346 -11.99 -25.83 7.87
C ASP A 346 -12.01 -27.16 7.12
N GLU A 347 -11.54 -27.19 5.87
CA GLU A 347 -11.33 -28.45 5.13
C GLU A 347 -10.41 -29.40 5.93
N TRP A 348 -9.29 -28.89 6.48
CA TRP A 348 -8.39 -29.67 7.33
C TRP A 348 -9.06 -30.21 8.60
N VAL A 349 -9.75 -29.34 9.36
CA VAL A 349 -10.42 -29.73 10.61
C VAL A 349 -11.53 -30.74 10.32
N SER A 350 -12.27 -30.59 9.22
CA SER A 350 -13.39 -31.47 8.85
C SER A 350 -12.94 -32.89 8.44
N LEU A 351 -11.70 -33.05 7.98
CA LEU A 351 -11.07 -34.34 7.72
C LEU A 351 -10.64 -35.03 9.02
N LYS A 352 -10.26 -34.26 10.05
CA LYS A 352 -9.84 -34.76 11.37
C LYS A 352 -11.02 -35.05 12.30
N ILE A 353 -12.06 -34.20 12.27
CA ILE A 353 -13.22 -34.22 13.16
C ILE A 353 -14.47 -34.52 12.35
N ARG A 354 -15.02 -35.72 12.54
CA ARG A 354 -16.19 -36.20 11.77
C ARG A 354 -17.50 -35.48 12.11
N ILE A 355 -17.57 -34.79 13.24
CA ILE A 355 -18.73 -34.01 13.69
C ILE A 355 -18.65 -32.59 13.12
N ARG A 356 -19.51 -32.29 12.14
CA ARG A 356 -19.47 -31.05 11.35
C ARG A 356 -19.67 -29.75 12.16
N PRO A 357 -20.65 -29.63 13.09
CA PRO A 357 -20.78 -28.41 13.88
C PRO A 357 -19.57 -28.13 14.79
N ILE A 358 -18.89 -29.17 15.29
CA ILE A 358 -17.67 -29.02 16.10
C ILE A 358 -16.49 -28.57 15.24
N SER A 359 -16.32 -29.16 14.03
CA SER A 359 -15.31 -28.72 13.06
C SER A 359 -15.48 -27.23 12.74
N TRP A 360 -16.68 -26.85 12.30
CA TRP A 360 -17.00 -25.47 11.93
C TRP A 360 -16.76 -24.49 13.08
N LEU A 361 -17.19 -24.84 14.30
CA LEU A 361 -16.97 -24.00 15.48
C LEU A 361 -15.49 -23.78 15.76
N ILE A 362 -14.65 -24.82 15.67
CA ILE A 362 -13.19 -24.71 15.85
C ILE A 362 -12.58 -23.81 14.77
N SER A 363 -12.98 -23.97 13.51
CA SER A 363 -12.49 -23.18 12.39
C SER A 363 -12.86 -21.70 12.51
N VAL A 364 -14.11 -21.40 12.89
CA VAL A 364 -14.59 -20.02 13.09
C VAL A 364 -13.94 -19.37 14.30
N LEU A 365 -13.78 -20.09 15.42
CA LEU A 365 -13.06 -19.57 16.59
C LEU A 365 -11.57 -19.32 16.31
N PHE A 366 -10.92 -20.18 15.52
CA PHE A 366 -9.54 -19.98 15.10
C PHE A 366 -9.40 -18.75 14.17
N LEU A 367 -10.28 -18.63 13.16
CA LEU A 367 -10.33 -17.47 12.28
C LEU A 367 -10.55 -16.17 13.08
N ALA A 368 -11.50 -16.18 14.02
CA ALA A 368 -11.81 -15.04 14.87
C ALA A 368 -10.63 -14.66 15.79
N LEU A 369 -9.95 -15.65 16.37
CA LEU A 369 -8.76 -15.43 17.20
C LEU A 369 -7.64 -14.77 16.39
N ILE A 370 -7.24 -15.33 15.25
CA ILE A 370 -6.12 -14.78 14.47
C ILE A 370 -6.48 -13.43 13.85
N THR A 371 -7.70 -13.27 13.31
CA THR A 371 -8.17 -12.00 12.73
C THR A 371 -8.31 -10.91 13.80
N GLY A 372 -8.84 -11.27 14.97
CA GLY A 372 -8.94 -10.39 16.14
C GLY A 372 -7.58 -9.97 16.67
N LEU A 373 -6.63 -10.90 16.83
CA LEU A 373 -5.26 -10.59 17.26
C LEU A 373 -4.53 -9.66 16.26
N LEU A 374 -4.69 -9.89 14.95
CA LEU A 374 -4.12 -9.01 13.92
C LEU A 374 -4.77 -7.61 13.93
N GLY A 375 -6.10 -7.53 14.03
CA GLY A 375 -6.82 -6.26 14.16
C GLY A 375 -6.49 -5.50 15.46
N GLY A 376 -6.31 -6.23 16.56
CA GLY A 376 -5.80 -5.72 17.82
C GLY A 376 -4.39 -5.17 17.69
N LEU A 377 -3.46 -5.91 17.06
CA LEU A 377 -2.09 -5.44 16.82
C LEU A 377 -2.04 -4.18 15.94
N ILE A 378 -2.91 -4.07 14.94
CA ILE A 378 -3.09 -2.84 14.16
C ILE A 378 -3.59 -1.70 15.07
N SER A 379 -4.53 -1.98 15.97
CA SER A 379 -5.04 -1.01 16.95
C SER A 379 -3.96 -0.58 17.95
N VAL A 380 -3.10 -1.49 18.43
CA VAL A 380 -1.90 -1.16 19.23
C VAL A 380 -1.03 -0.19 18.44
N ALA A 381 -0.69 -0.49 17.18
CA ALA A 381 0.16 0.38 16.36
C ALA A 381 -0.46 1.78 16.17
N LEU A 382 -1.75 1.86 15.86
CA LEU A 382 -2.49 3.12 15.74
C LEU A 382 -2.48 3.91 17.07
N GLY A 383 -2.72 3.26 18.20
CA GLY A 383 -2.65 3.87 19.52
C GLY A 383 -1.24 4.39 19.85
N GLN A 384 -0.19 3.62 19.52
CA GLN A 384 1.21 4.03 19.73
C GLN A 384 1.57 5.29 18.94
N PHE A 385 1.13 5.42 17.68
CA PHE A 385 1.42 6.61 16.87
C PHE A 385 0.50 7.80 17.18
N SER A 386 -0.70 7.56 17.72
CA SER A 386 -1.67 8.60 18.04
C SER A 386 -1.50 9.20 19.43
N ARG A 387 -0.75 8.54 20.33
CA ARG A 387 -0.47 9.03 21.68
C ARG A 387 0.78 9.91 21.73
N GLY A 388 0.90 10.73 22.77
CA GLY A 388 2.11 11.50 23.04
C GLY A 388 1.92 12.54 24.15
N SER A 389 2.93 13.40 24.27
CA SER A 389 3.00 14.49 25.24
C SER A 389 2.92 15.84 24.53
N LEU A 390 2.27 16.83 25.14
CA LEU A 390 2.45 18.25 24.80
C LEU A 390 3.53 18.92 25.67
N GLY A 391 4.04 18.27 26.71
CA GLY A 391 5.08 18.81 27.60
C GLY A 391 4.62 19.99 28.46
N LEU A 392 3.30 20.16 28.64
CA LEU A 392 2.67 21.29 29.33
C LEU A 392 1.94 20.82 30.60
N GLY A 393 2.62 20.86 31.74
CA GLY A 393 2.03 20.45 33.03
C GLY A 393 1.47 19.03 32.97
N ARG A 394 0.15 18.88 33.23
CA ARG A 394 -0.57 17.59 33.15
C ARG A 394 -0.72 17.03 31.72
N LEU A 395 -0.50 17.82 30.67
CA LEU A 395 -0.72 17.43 29.27
C LEU A 395 0.42 16.56 28.69
N THR A 396 0.95 15.64 29.50
CA THR A 396 2.07 14.73 29.20
C THR A 396 1.61 13.35 28.70
N ALA A 397 0.38 12.93 29.05
CA ALA A 397 -0.20 11.64 28.66
C ALA A 397 -1.51 11.85 27.87
N ILE A 398 -1.39 12.02 26.54
CA ILE A 398 -2.52 12.24 25.64
C ILE A 398 -2.65 11.04 24.69
N GLY A 399 -3.88 10.54 24.50
CA GLY A 399 -4.23 9.40 23.66
C GLY A 399 -4.59 8.13 24.45
N PRO A 400 -4.92 7.03 23.75
CA PRO A 400 -5.29 5.77 24.39
C PRO A 400 -4.06 5.01 24.91
N ASP A 401 -4.24 4.17 25.93
CA ASP A 401 -3.24 3.14 26.19
C ASP A 401 -3.25 2.12 25.02
N PRO A 402 -2.12 1.88 24.35
CA PRO A 402 -2.11 1.05 23.15
C PRO A 402 -2.38 -0.43 23.42
N LEU A 403 -2.01 -0.96 24.59
CA LEU A 403 -2.20 -2.37 24.91
C LEU A 403 -3.65 -2.65 25.30
N GLU A 404 -4.25 -1.78 26.11
CA GLU A 404 -5.69 -1.84 26.42
C GLU A 404 -6.52 -1.67 25.15
N PHE A 405 -6.28 -0.60 24.36
CA PHE A 405 -6.97 -0.41 23.09
C PHE A 405 -6.83 -1.61 22.15
N GLY A 406 -5.62 -2.17 22.02
CA GLY A 406 -5.37 -3.39 21.25
C GLY A 406 -6.17 -4.61 21.73
N LEU A 407 -6.23 -4.84 23.04
CA LEU A 407 -6.91 -5.99 23.64
C LEU A 407 -8.44 -5.91 23.52
N TYR A 408 -9.01 -4.75 23.83
CA TYR A 408 -10.45 -4.51 23.69
C TYR A 408 -10.89 -4.58 22.22
N ALA A 409 -10.11 -3.95 21.31
CA ALA A 409 -10.36 -4.05 19.88
C ALA A 409 -10.25 -5.51 19.39
N ALA A 410 -9.25 -6.28 19.82
CA ALA A 410 -9.10 -7.68 19.43
C ALA A 410 -10.32 -8.53 19.82
N GLY A 411 -10.83 -8.37 21.05
CA GLY A 411 -12.01 -9.09 21.53
C GLY A 411 -13.27 -8.74 20.74
N LEU A 412 -13.56 -7.45 20.57
CA LEU A 412 -14.77 -6.99 19.86
C LEU A 412 -14.72 -7.32 18.36
N LEU A 413 -13.55 -7.20 17.72
CA LEU A 413 -13.35 -7.63 16.33
C LEU A 413 -13.50 -9.15 16.19
N ALA A 414 -13.00 -9.96 17.14
CA ALA A 414 -13.18 -11.41 17.11
C ALA A 414 -14.65 -11.82 17.21
N VAL A 415 -15.42 -11.22 18.14
CA VAL A 415 -16.88 -11.41 18.24
C VAL A 415 -17.56 -11.03 16.92
N GLY A 416 -17.17 -9.90 16.33
CA GLY A 416 -17.61 -9.50 15.00
C GLY A 416 -17.33 -10.54 13.92
N VAL A 417 -16.11 -11.07 13.85
CA VAL A 417 -15.71 -12.07 12.84
C VAL A 417 -16.56 -13.35 12.94
N ILE A 418 -16.88 -13.81 14.16
CA ILE A 418 -17.78 -14.95 14.38
C ILE A 418 -19.17 -14.65 13.78
N LEU A 419 -19.75 -13.49 14.11
CA LEU A 419 -21.07 -13.07 13.59
C LEU A 419 -21.05 -12.94 12.07
N GLY A 420 -20.04 -12.28 11.51
CA GLY A 420 -19.88 -12.10 10.06
C GLY A 420 -19.74 -13.42 9.32
N ARG A 421 -18.89 -14.33 9.80
CA ARG A 421 -18.67 -15.65 9.19
C ARG A 421 -19.89 -16.58 9.31
N ALA A 422 -20.71 -16.42 10.35
CA ALA A 422 -21.97 -17.13 10.54
C ALA A 422 -23.12 -16.56 9.69
N LEU A 423 -23.19 -15.25 9.50
CA LEU A 423 -24.22 -14.58 8.68
C LEU A 423 -23.92 -14.64 7.18
N ALA A 424 -22.66 -14.75 6.77
CA ALA A 424 -22.25 -14.69 5.37
C ALA A 424 -23.02 -15.66 4.42
N PRO A 425 -23.28 -16.93 4.77
CA PRO A 425 -24.04 -17.84 3.90
C PRO A 425 -25.52 -17.46 3.70
N LEU A 426 -26.09 -16.60 4.55
CA LEU A 426 -27.44 -16.05 4.36
C LEU A 426 -27.45 -14.86 3.40
N ILE A 427 -26.32 -14.17 3.24
CA ILE A 427 -26.15 -12.99 2.38
C ILE A 427 -25.72 -13.41 0.97
N GLU A 428 -24.80 -14.38 0.87
CA GLU A 428 -24.23 -14.84 -0.39
C GLU A 428 -24.26 -16.38 -0.43
N PRO A 429 -25.07 -17.01 -1.31
CA PRO A 429 -25.18 -18.46 -1.39
C PRO A 429 -23.84 -19.13 -1.71
N ASP A 430 -23.48 -20.13 -0.90
CA ASP A 430 -22.29 -20.94 -1.13
C ASP A 430 -22.49 -21.85 -2.35
N ASN A 431 -21.81 -21.54 -3.45
CA ASN A 431 -21.84 -22.32 -4.69
C ASN A 431 -20.77 -23.43 -4.71
N SER A 432 -19.92 -23.56 -3.68
CA SER A 432 -18.92 -24.63 -3.60
C SER A 432 -19.51 -26.06 -3.73
N PRO A 433 -20.69 -26.41 -3.19
CA PRO A 433 -21.25 -27.76 -3.35
C PRO A 433 -21.68 -28.03 -4.80
N GLU A 434 -22.10 -27.01 -5.54
CA GLU A 434 -22.41 -27.13 -6.97
C GLU A 434 -21.14 -27.32 -7.79
N LEU A 435 -20.09 -26.55 -7.51
CA LEU A 435 -18.79 -26.66 -8.17
C LEU A 435 -18.15 -28.05 -7.96
N GLU A 436 -18.20 -28.58 -6.73
CA GLU A 436 -17.77 -29.96 -6.45
C GLU A 436 -18.59 -30.99 -7.24
N ARG A 437 -19.92 -30.81 -7.32
CA ARG A 437 -20.80 -31.70 -8.09
C ARG A 437 -20.46 -31.69 -9.58
N PHE A 438 -20.22 -30.51 -10.18
CA PHE A 438 -19.80 -30.39 -11.57
C PHE A 438 -18.40 -30.98 -11.81
N ALA A 439 -17.45 -30.78 -10.89
CA ALA A 439 -16.12 -31.39 -10.97
C ALA A 439 -16.18 -32.92 -10.83
N GLY A 440 -17.05 -33.43 -9.96
CA GLY A 440 -17.35 -34.85 -9.76
C GLY A 440 -17.95 -35.50 -11.00
N GLN A 441 -18.95 -34.85 -11.62
CA GLN A 441 -19.53 -35.26 -12.91
C GLN A 441 -18.46 -35.31 -14.00
N THR A 442 -17.69 -34.23 -14.18
CA THR A 442 -16.60 -34.17 -15.18
C THR A 442 -15.56 -35.29 -14.98
N ARG A 443 -15.24 -35.65 -13.73
CA ARG A 443 -14.35 -36.78 -13.39
C ARG A 443 -15.00 -38.14 -13.70
N ALA A 444 -16.29 -38.30 -13.45
CA ALA A 444 -17.06 -39.51 -13.79
C ALA A 444 -17.14 -39.70 -15.31
N ASP A 445 -17.43 -38.64 -16.06
CA ASP A 445 -17.52 -38.64 -17.52
C ASP A 445 -16.17 -38.99 -18.16
N ARG A 446 -15.06 -38.41 -17.67
CA ARG A 446 -13.71 -38.81 -18.10
C ARG A 446 -13.39 -40.28 -17.82
N LYS A 447 -13.86 -40.84 -16.70
CA LYS A 447 -13.71 -42.28 -16.39
C LYS A 447 -14.57 -43.15 -17.31
N ALA A 448 -15.81 -42.72 -17.59
CA ALA A 448 -16.72 -43.41 -18.50
C ALA A 448 -16.17 -43.41 -19.94
N ALA A 449 -15.67 -42.28 -20.43
CA ALA A 449 -15.03 -42.15 -21.74
C ALA A 449 -13.82 -43.11 -21.88
N LYS A 450 -12.88 -43.11 -20.91
CA LYS A 450 -11.75 -44.06 -20.90
C LYS A 450 -12.19 -45.53 -20.84
N LYS A 451 -13.30 -45.84 -20.18
CA LYS A 451 -13.86 -47.19 -20.12
C LYS A 451 -14.45 -47.60 -21.48
N ALA A 452 -15.20 -46.71 -22.13
CA ALA A 452 -15.78 -46.92 -23.45
C ALA A 452 -14.70 -47.06 -24.53
N GLU A 453 -13.63 -46.26 -24.47
CA GLU A 453 -12.46 -46.36 -25.33
C GLU A 453 -11.76 -47.73 -25.20
N ARG A 454 -11.51 -48.18 -23.96
CA ARG A 454 -10.97 -49.52 -23.68
C ARG A 454 -11.89 -50.64 -24.19
N GLN A 455 -13.21 -50.46 -24.12
CA GLN A 455 -14.18 -51.43 -24.65
C GLN A 455 -14.17 -51.45 -26.19
N LYS A 456 -14.13 -50.29 -26.86
CA LYS A 456 -13.98 -50.20 -28.32
C LYS A 456 -12.68 -50.83 -28.81
N ALA A 457 -11.56 -50.59 -28.13
CA ALA A 457 -10.27 -51.20 -28.45
C ALA A 457 -10.27 -52.73 -28.28
N ARG A 458 -11.00 -53.26 -27.27
CA ARG A 458 -11.21 -54.71 -27.12
C ARG A 458 -12.09 -55.28 -28.23
N ALA A 459 -13.21 -54.63 -28.55
CA ALA A 459 -14.10 -55.06 -29.63
C ALA A 459 -13.40 -55.05 -31.01
N LEU A 460 -12.56 -54.04 -31.28
CA LEU A 460 -11.71 -54.00 -32.48
C LEU A 460 -10.73 -55.17 -32.53
N ARG A 461 -10.04 -55.49 -31.43
CA ARG A 461 -9.15 -56.67 -31.33
C ARG A 461 -9.91 -57.98 -31.54
N GLU A 462 -11.12 -58.11 -31.00
CA GLU A 462 -11.96 -59.31 -31.20
C GLU A 462 -12.49 -59.43 -32.64
N GLN A 463 -12.84 -58.31 -33.28
CA GLN A 463 -13.21 -58.29 -34.70
C GLN A 463 -12.03 -58.62 -35.61
N GLN A 464 -10.84 -58.07 -35.35
CA GLN A 464 -9.61 -58.46 -36.05
C GLN A 464 -9.33 -59.96 -35.91
N LYS A 465 -9.49 -60.51 -34.69
CA LYS A 465 -9.30 -61.94 -34.42
C LYS A 465 -10.37 -62.84 -35.07
N LYS A 466 -11.60 -62.35 -35.28
CA LYS A 466 -12.68 -63.07 -35.99
C LYS A 466 -12.62 -62.91 -37.51
N SER A 467 -11.98 -61.88 -38.04
CA SER A 467 -11.91 -61.59 -39.48
C SER A 467 -11.01 -62.56 -40.26
N GLY A 468 -10.29 -63.48 -39.59
CA GLY A 468 -9.45 -64.48 -40.26
C GLY A 468 -8.34 -63.88 -41.13
N LYS A 469 -7.92 -62.65 -40.87
CA LYS A 469 -6.86 -61.98 -41.62
C LYS A 469 -5.54 -62.19 -40.88
N ASP A 470 -4.69 -63.06 -41.43
CA ASP A 470 -3.35 -63.32 -40.89
C ASP A 470 -2.58 -62.01 -40.74
N VAL A 471 -2.21 -61.68 -39.51
CA VAL A 471 -1.44 -60.47 -39.20
C VAL A 471 0.04 -60.82 -39.23
N ASN A 472 0.54 -61.08 -40.43
CA ASN A 472 1.97 -61.13 -40.73
C ASN A 472 2.33 -60.04 -41.75
N ALA A 473 1.84 -58.82 -41.48
CA ALA A 473 2.23 -57.56 -42.12
C ALA A 473 1.58 -56.37 -41.38
N LEU A 474 2.21 -55.93 -40.29
CA LEU A 474 2.16 -54.54 -39.80
C LEU A 474 3.25 -54.42 -38.74
N GLU A 475 4.25 -53.59 -39.01
CA GLU A 475 5.47 -53.49 -38.21
C GLU A 475 5.15 -53.11 -36.76
N SER A 476 5.53 -53.99 -35.84
CA SER A 476 5.89 -53.55 -34.49
C SER A 476 7.29 -52.98 -34.59
N PRO A 477 7.60 -51.77 -34.08
CA PRO A 477 8.99 -51.39 -33.86
C PRO A 477 9.56 -52.36 -32.82
N VAL A 478 10.46 -53.22 -33.29
CA VAL A 478 11.18 -54.18 -32.44
C VAL A 478 12.07 -53.41 -31.49
N ILE A 479 11.97 -53.71 -30.19
CA ILE A 479 13.01 -53.42 -29.21
C ILE A 479 13.60 -54.78 -28.83
N ASP A 480 14.76 -55.10 -29.40
CA ASP A 480 15.50 -56.33 -29.12
C ASP A 480 16.32 -56.21 -27.84
N GLY A 481 16.33 -57.30 -27.05
CA GLY A 481 17.27 -57.56 -25.94
C GLY A 481 17.12 -56.65 -24.71
N GLU A 482 16.93 -57.13 -23.48
CA GLU A 482 17.56 -58.28 -22.85
C GLU A 482 16.79 -58.62 -21.55
N ILE A 483 16.68 -59.91 -21.19
CA ILE A 483 16.09 -60.33 -19.92
C ILE A 483 17.20 -60.56 -18.90
N VAL A 484 17.33 -59.64 -17.93
CA VAL A 484 18.07 -59.92 -16.69
C VAL A 484 17.18 -59.63 -15.48
N SER A 485 17.20 -60.58 -14.55
CA SER A 485 16.45 -60.57 -13.29
C SER A 485 16.90 -59.46 -12.34
N GLY A 486 15.92 -58.79 -11.72
CA GLY A 486 16.05 -58.21 -10.36
C GLY A 486 16.98 -57.01 -10.17
N GLY A 487 16.38 -55.84 -9.89
CA GLY A 487 17.05 -54.80 -9.10
C GLY A 487 16.96 -53.37 -9.64
N SER A 488 16.41 -52.49 -8.80
CA SER A 488 16.54 -51.02 -8.83
C SER A 488 15.88 -50.22 -9.98
N VAL A 489 15.26 -49.12 -9.57
CA VAL A 489 14.65 -48.10 -10.44
C VAL A 489 15.75 -47.13 -10.89
N SER A 490 16.07 -47.10 -12.19
CA SER A 490 17.01 -46.11 -12.75
C SER A 490 16.69 -45.68 -14.20
N ALA A 491 16.29 -46.63 -15.07
CA ALA A 491 16.15 -46.41 -16.52
C ALA A 491 15.09 -45.37 -16.99
N SER A 492 14.29 -44.80 -16.09
CA SER A 492 13.27 -43.78 -16.43
C SER A 492 13.87 -42.37 -16.64
N SER A 493 15.04 -42.08 -16.06
CA SER A 493 15.68 -40.74 -16.14
C SER A 493 16.09 -40.38 -17.57
N ASP A 494 16.83 -41.27 -18.23
CA ASP A 494 17.54 -40.90 -19.46
C ASP A 494 16.66 -40.96 -20.70
N ALA A 495 15.60 -41.78 -20.69
CA ALA A 495 14.55 -41.73 -21.70
C ALA A 495 13.80 -40.38 -21.65
N LEU A 496 13.49 -39.86 -20.45
CA LEU A 496 12.89 -38.53 -20.29
C LEU A 496 13.83 -37.42 -20.78
N ARG A 497 15.12 -37.49 -20.41
CA ARG A 497 16.13 -36.49 -20.81
C ARG A 497 16.31 -36.42 -22.33
N ARG A 498 16.28 -37.55 -23.03
CA ARG A 498 16.35 -37.59 -24.50
C ARG A 498 15.12 -36.96 -25.15
N LEU A 499 13.92 -37.28 -24.66
CA LEU A 499 12.68 -36.65 -25.15
C LEU A 499 12.68 -35.12 -24.96
N PHE A 500 13.17 -34.62 -23.82
CA PHE A 500 13.29 -33.17 -23.61
C PHE A 500 14.39 -32.51 -24.45
N ALA A 501 15.47 -33.23 -24.78
CA ALA A 501 16.52 -32.72 -25.67
C ALA A 501 16.06 -32.64 -27.14
N GLU A 502 15.33 -33.65 -27.62
CA GLU A 502 14.74 -33.65 -28.97
C GLU A 502 13.70 -32.52 -29.13
N ASP A 503 12.83 -32.29 -28.14
CA ASP A 503 11.86 -31.19 -28.17
C ASP A 503 12.54 -29.81 -28.15
N GLN A 504 13.70 -29.65 -27.48
CA GLN A 504 14.47 -28.40 -27.52
C GLN A 504 15.14 -28.17 -28.88
N GLN A 505 15.78 -29.17 -29.48
CA GLN A 505 16.35 -29.03 -30.82
C GLN A 505 15.28 -28.71 -31.86
N LYS A 506 14.10 -29.34 -31.77
CA LYS A 506 12.98 -29.06 -32.67
C LYS A 506 12.43 -27.65 -32.49
N ALA A 507 12.43 -27.12 -31.27
CA ALA A 507 12.05 -25.74 -31.00
C ALA A 507 13.07 -24.74 -31.57
N GLU A 508 14.38 -25.03 -31.51
CA GLU A 508 15.43 -24.19 -32.11
C GLU A 508 15.44 -24.22 -33.64
N GLU A 509 15.25 -25.39 -34.29
CA GLU A 509 15.04 -25.46 -35.75
C GLU A 509 13.81 -24.67 -36.19
N THR A 510 12.70 -24.78 -35.44
CA THR A 510 11.47 -24.04 -35.75
C THR A 510 11.68 -22.53 -35.56
N ALA A 511 12.49 -22.09 -34.59
CA ALA A 511 12.82 -20.68 -34.39
C ALA A 511 13.78 -20.13 -35.47
N SER A 512 14.74 -20.96 -35.93
CA SER A 512 15.70 -20.58 -36.98
C SER A 512 15.04 -20.45 -38.37
N SER A 513 14.06 -21.29 -38.68
CA SER A 513 13.39 -21.30 -40.00
C SER A 513 12.48 -20.08 -40.31
N VAL A 514 12.28 -19.16 -39.36
CA VAL A 514 11.37 -18.01 -39.51
C VAL A 514 12.08 -16.71 -39.96
N VAL A 515 13.42 -16.71 -40.08
CA VAL A 515 14.19 -15.55 -40.58
C VAL A 515 14.90 -15.89 -41.88
N ALA A 516 14.25 -15.60 -43.01
CA ALA A 516 14.91 -15.58 -44.31
C ALA A 516 15.65 -14.23 -44.51
N PRO A 517 16.96 -14.23 -44.82
CA PRO A 517 17.66 -13.04 -45.28
C PRO A 517 17.41 -12.85 -46.79
N ALA A 518 17.17 -11.61 -47.21
CA ALA A 518 17.33 -11.21 -48.61
C ALA A 518 18.79 -10.83 -48.85
N GLY A 519 19.35 -11.21 -50.01
CA GLY A 519 20.73 -10.91 -50.42
C GLY A 519 20.96 -9.42 -50.75
N ASP A 520 22.09 -9.04 -51.37
CA ASP A 520 23.12 -9.85 -52.02
C ASP A 520 24.39 -8.99 -52.26
N VAL A 521 25.60 -9.61 -52.26
CA VAL A 521 26.72 -9.36 -53.23
C VAL A 521 27.42 -7.96 -53.19
N GLN A 522 28.77 -7.76 -53.25
CA GLN A 522 29.94 -8.57 -53.68
C GLN A 522 31.30 -8.07 -53.12
N ALA A 523 32.35 -8.92 -53.25
CA ALA A 523 33.82 -8.62 -53.33
C ALA A 523 34.53 -7.97 -52.10
N ARG A 524 35.60 -8.55 -51.52
CA ARG A 524 37.00 -8.76 -52.00
C ARG A 524 37.81 -7.44 -52.13
N ASP A 525 39.06 -7.31 -51.65
CA ASP A 525 40.11 -8.30 -51.33
C ASP A 525 41.06 -7.87 -50.17
N GLU A 526 41.95 -8.80 -49.74
CA GLU A 526 43.32 -8.64 -49.14
C GLU A 526 43.47 -7.86 -47.78
N SER A 527 44.01 -8.44 -46.68
CA SER A 527 45.44 -8.65 -46.29
C SER A 527 46.30 -7.36 -46.33
N GLU A 528 47.18 -7.05 -45.37
CA GLU A 528 48.00 -7.90 -44.49
C GLU A 528 48.57 -7.12 -43.26
N GLU A 529 49.17 -7.85 -42.31
CA GLU A 529 50.25 -7.48 -41.35
C GLU A 529 50.33 -6.12 -40.57
N THR A 530 50.20 -6.26 -39.23
CA THR A 530 51.15 -5.86 -38.16
C THR A 530 52.05 -4.61 -38.26
N SER A 531 52.00 -3.74 -37.23
CA SER A 531 53.11 -3.59 -36.25
C SER A 531 52.77 -2.74 -35.00
N GLU A 532 53.35 -3.15 -33.87
CA GLU A 532 53.97 -2.36 -32.78
C GLU A 532 53.40 -0.99 -32.32
N SER A 533 52.94 -0.98 -31.06
CA SER A 533 53.15 0.13 -30.09
C SER A 533 54.67 0.26 -29.78
N PRO A 534 55.23 1.39 -29.25
CA PRO A 534 54.74 2.08 -28.04
C PRO A 534 55.13 3.59 -27.89
N SER A 535 55.22 4.04 -26.63
CA SER A 535 55.64 5.36 -26.09
C SER A 535 54.55 6.45 -26.14
N THR A 536 53.95 6.91 -25.03
CA THR A 536 54.39 7.49 -23.74
C THR A 536 54.57 9.02 -23.75
N ASP A 537 53.83 9.62 -22.82
CA ASP A 537 54.16 10.80 -22.00
C ASP A 537 53.89 12.24 -22.46
N GLU A 538 53.71 13.05 -21.39
CA GLU A 538 53.74 14.50 -21.24
C GLU A 538 52.63 15.40 -21.84
N LYS A 539 51.69 15.72 -20.94
CA LYS A 539 51.20 17.09 -20.69
C LYS A 539 52.37 17.91 -20.08
N PRO A 540 52.48 19.24 -20.29
CA PRO A 540 51.71 20.18 -19.45
C PRO A 540 51.30 21.53 -20.11
N GLU A 541 50.42 22.28 -19.42
CA GLU A 541 50.35 23.78 -19.36
C GLU A 541 50.24 24.62 -20.66
N THR A 542 49.80 25.90 -20.71
CA THR A 542 49.21 26.89 -19.77
C THR A 542 48.31 27.81 -20.64
N ALA A 543 47.06 28.12 -20.28
CA ALA A 543 46.59 29.26 -19.46
C ALA A 543 46.24 30.56 -20.25
N ASP A 544 45.42 31.39 -19.59
CA ASP A 544 45.21 32.84 -19.79
C ASP A 544 44.39 33.33 -21.02
N THR A 545 43.12 33.76 -20.86
CA THR A 545 42.63 35.11 -20.47
C THR A 545 42.09 35.89 -21.72
N VAL A 546 41.20 36.90 -21.72
CA VAL A 546 40.33 37.60 -20.73
C VAL A 546 39.35 38.53 -21.51
N PHE A 547 38.10 38.70 -21.03
CA PHE A 547 37.15 39.81 -21.33
C PHE A 547 36.77 39.98 -22.84
N ASP A 548 35.77 40.74 -23.32
CA ASP A 548 34.70 41.62 -22.79
C ASP A 548 33.55 41.64 -23.84
N ALA A 549 32.35 42.22 -23.71
CA ALA A 549 31.64 43.00 -22.67
C ALA A 549 30.10 42.79 -22.80
N GLU A 550 29.29 43.77 -22.39
CA GLU A 550 27.81 43.83 -22.49
C GLU A 550 27.33 44.77 -23.62
N GLU A 551 26.05 44.66 -24.05
CA GLU A 551 25.24 45.86 -24.35
C GLU A 551 23.73 45.63 -24.10
N GLN A 552 23.08 46.56 -23.40
CA GLN A 552 21.61 46.64 -23.28
C GLN A 552 21.07 47.73 -24.22
N VAL A 553 19.86 47.58 -24.76
CA VAL A 553 18.90 48.70 -24.95
C VAL A 553 17.45 48.21 -24.78
N SER A 554 16.60 49.07 -24.23
CA SER A 554 15.18 48.86 -23.91
C SER A 554 14.20 49.18 -25.07
N GLY A 555 12.94 48.75 -24.93
CA GLY A 555 11.84 49.21 -25.79
C GLY A 555 10.45 48.98 -25.16
N THR A 556 9.71 50.06 -24.91
CA THR A 556 8.38 50.06 -24.29
C THR A 556 7.25 50.33 -25.29
N SER A 557 6.06 49.75 -25.08
CA SER A 557 4.79 50.31 -25.58
C SER A 557 3.57 49.75 -24.82
N LYS A 558 2.42 50.42 -24.95
CA LYS A 558 1.21 50.29 -24.12
C LYS A 558 0.06 49.51 -24.78
N THR A 559 -0.72 48.86 -23.91
CA THR A 559 -2.20 48.79 -23.86
C THR A 559 -3.04 48.84 -25.15
N ALA A 560 -3.80 47.77 -25.40
CA ALA A 560 -5.18 47.83 -25.90
C ALA A 560 -5.98 46.60 -25.40
N GLU A 561 -7.29 46.77 -25.23
CA GLU A 561 -8.21 45.85 -24.55
C GLU A 561 -9.35 45.50 -25.51
N GLU A 562 -9.52 44.23 -25.91
CA GLU A 562 -10.81 43.77 -26.46
C GLU A 562 -11.03 42.23 -26.36
N THR A 563 -12.02 41.87 -25.55
CA THR A 563 -13.08 40.85 -25.75
C THR A 563 -12.77 39.54 -26.52
N ALA A 564 -12.69 38.42 -25.80
CA ALA A 564 -13.11 37.09 -26.27
C ALA A 564 -13.42 36.12 -25.12
N GLU A 565 -14.69 35.74 -24.93
CA GLU A 565 -15.03 34.51 -24.20
C GLU A 565 -14.54 33.27 -24.97
N PRO A 566 -14.29 32.13 -24.28
CA PRO A 566 -15.13 30.99 -24.63
C PRO A 566 -15.52 30.04 -23.49
N VAL A 567 -16.83 29.75 -23.45
CA VAL A 567 -17.43 28.41 -23.41
C VAL A 567 -17.07 27.45 -22.27
N GLU A 568 -18.06 27.28 -21.40
CA GLU A 568 -18.28 26.19 -20.44
C GLU A 568 -18.15 24.78 -21.07
N GLU A 569 -17.11 23.99 -20.69
CA GLU A 569 -16.95 22.62 -21.18
C GLU A 569 -17.75 21.60 -20.33
N ALA A 570 -18.92 21.22 -20.83
CA ALA A 570 -19.81 20.22 -20.21
C ALA A 570 -19.17 18.82 -20.06
N PRO A 571 -19.56 18.01 -19.05
CA PRO A 571 -18.80 16.83 -18.64
C PRO A 571 -18.86 15.66 -19.64
N LYS A 572 -17.67 15.18 -20.04
CA LYS A 572 -17.49 13.99 -20.90
C LYS A 572 -18.00 12.72 -20.21
N LYS A 573 -19.15 12.21 -20.69
CA LYS A 573 -19.79 10.97 -20.24
C LYS A 573 -18.84 9.77 -20.36
N ARG A 574 -18.53 9.11 -19.23
CA ARG A 574 -17.81 7.83 -19.20
C ARG A 574 -18.62 6.74 -19.91
N ALA A 575 -18.03 6.09 -20.91
CA ALA A 575 -18.63 4.94 -21.56
C ALA A 575 -18.66 3.71 -20.62
N VAL A 576 -19.86 3.25 -20.26
CA VAL A 576 -20.07 2.06 -19.43
C VAL A 576 -19.94 0.80 -20.29
N ILE A 577 -18.88 0.02 -20.08
CA ILE A 577 -18.68 -1.27 -20.75
C ILE A 577 -19.63 -2.30 -20.13
N ARG A 578 -20.76 -2.57 -20.81
CA ARG A 578 -21.69 -3.66 -20.44
C ARG A 578 -21.10 -5.02 -20.87
N ARG A 579 -20.99 -5.96 -19.93
CA ARG A 579 -20.66 -7.37 -20.24
C ARG A 579 -21.78 -8.03 -21.07
N PRO A 580 -21.47 -8.91 -22.04
CA PRO A 580 -22.48 -9.60 -22.83
C PRO A 580 -23.23 -10.66 -21.99
N LYS A 581 -24.56 -10.70 -22.11
CA LYS A 581 -25.41 -11.74 -21.52
C LYS A 581 -25.27 -13.05 -22.31
N ALA A 582 -25.14 -14.17 -21.61
CA ALA A 582 -25.18 -15.50 -22.23
C ALA A 582 -26.57 -15.78 -22.86
N LYS A 583 -26.60 -16.27 -24.10
CA LYS A 583 -27.84 -16.68 -24.78
C LYS A 583 -28.33 -18.02 -24.23
N ARG A 584 -29.56 -18.06 -23.70
CA ARG A 584 -30.30 -19.32 -23.50
C ARG A 584 -30.69 -19.91 -24.87
N LYS A 585 -30.60 -21.23 -24.99
CA LYS A 585 -31.06 -22.01 -26.15
C LYS A 585 -32.57 -22.29 -25.98
N PRO A 586 -33.45 -22.02 -26.97
CA PRO A 586 -34.85 -22.41 -26.88
C PRO A 586 -35.02 -23.91 -27.18
N SER A 587 -35.97 -24.54 -26.48
CA SER A 587 -36.42 -25.92 -26.73
C SER A 587 -37.53 -25.94 -27.77
N SER A 588 -37.33 -26.65 -28.87
CA SER A 588 -38.40 -27.02 -29.79
C SER A 588 -39.06 -28.33 -29.33
N HIS A 589 -40.32 -28.25 -28.91
CA HIS A 589 -41.22 -29.41 -28.89
C HIS A 589 -42.10 -29.34 -30.13
N GLU A 590 -42.26 -30.46 -30.82
CA GLU A 590 -43.21 -30.62 -31.92
C GLU A 590 -44.61 -30.94 -31.37
N SER A 591 -45.58 -30.13 -31.78
CA SER A 591 -46.96 -30.54 -32.12
C SER A 591 -47.71 -29.30 -32.61
#